data_AF-A0A9X5XC91-F1
#
_entry.id   AF-A0A9X5XC91-F1
#
_cell.length_a   1.000
_cell.length_b   1.000
_cell.length_c   1.000
_cell.angle_alpha   90.00
_cell.angle_beta   90.00
_cell.angle_gamma   90.00
#
_symmetry.space_group_name_H-M   'P 1'
#
loop_
_entity.id
_entity.type
_entity.pdbx_description
1 polymer ?
#
loop_
_entity_poly.entity_id
_entity_poly.type
_entity_poly.pdbx_seq_one_letter_code
_entity_poly.pdbx_strand_id
1 'polypeptide(L)'
;MLSRLTRLQAITVCAVPVVALLATAAFAPLPFSVAQPGMTANVLGENKGDPVITISGVPTRKTNGQLRMTTIEATGPDASVSLGDVIDGWFRTDRAVMPRDSVYPSGNSVKEIEQHNADQMKQSQDTATKAALSYLHEKNDVKVTLKLADVGGPSAGLLFTLGIIDKLDGDGSGGDLTGGRTVAGTGTIDADGKV
;
A
#
# COMPACT_ATOMS: atom_id res chain seq x y z
N MET A 1 -52.70 21.70 -16.30
CA MET A 1 -52.27 22.78 -15.38
C MET A 1 -51.00 23.53 -15.84
N LEU A 2 -50.33 23.16 -16.94
CA LEU A 2 -49.11 23.85 -17.41
C LEU A 2 -49.36 25.02 -18.40
N SER A 3 -50.58 25.18 -18.91
CA SER A 3 -50.91 26.12 -20.01
C SER A 3 -51.01 27.60 -19.62
N ARG A 4 -50.61 27.99 -18.40
CA ARG A 4 -50.60 29.39 -17.93
C ARG A 4 -49.20 29.93 -17.59
N LEU A 5 -48.14 29.13 -17.80
CA LEU A 5 -46.77 29.56 -17.53
C LEU A 5 -46.24 30.40 -18.69
N THR A 6 -45.64 31.55 -18.37
CA THR A 6 -44.85 32.31 -19.35
C THR A 6 -43.67 31.47 -19.84
N ARG A 7 -43.15 31.73 -21.05
CA ARG A 7 -42.04 30.95 -21.63
C ARG A 7 -40.85 30.83 -20.66
N LEU A 8 -40.57 31.89 -19.91
CA LEU A 8 -39.50 31.92 -18.92
C LEU A 8 -39.80 30.99 -17.73
N GLN A 9 -41.03 30.97 -17.23
CA GLN A 9 -41.44 30.06 -16.15
C GLN A 9 -41.44 28.59 -16.60
N ALA A 10 -41.84 28.31 -17.84
CA ALA A 10 -41.75 26.96 -18.40
C ALA A 10 -40.29 26.49 -18.51
N ILE A 11 -39.38 27.37 -18.96
CA ILE A 11 -37.94 27.09 -19.01
C ILE A 11 -37.39 26.84 -17.60
N THR A 12 -37.72 27.67 -16.61
CA THR A 12 -37.24 27.48 -15.23
C THR A 12 -37.74 26.15 -14.64
N VAL A 13 -39.02 25.83 -14.81
CA VAL A 13 -39.59 24.56 -14.32
C VAL A 13 -38.95 23.34 -14.97
N CYS A 14 -38.58 23.42 -16.25
CA CYS A 14 -37.86 22.35 -16.95
C CYS A 14 -36.35 22.31 -16.61
N ALA A 15 -35.72 23.45 -16.34
CA ALA A 15 -34.29 23.54 -16.04
C ALA A 15 -33.96 23.05 -14.62
N VAL A 16 -34.85 23.28 -13.64
CA VAL A 16 -34.65 22.86 -12.25
C VAL A 16 -34.31 21.37 -12.09
N PRO A 17 -35.08 20.40 -12.65
CA PRO A 17 -34.75 18.97 -12.51
C PRO A 17 -33.44 18.60 -13.22
N VAL A 18 -33.11 19.25 -14.33
CA VAL A 18 -31.84 19.01 -15.04
C VAL A 18 -30.65 19.50 -14.21
N VAL A 19 -30.74 20.70 -13.63
CA VAL A 19 -29.72 21.24 -12.73
C VAL A 19 -29.60 20.39 -11.48
N ALA A 20 -30.71 19.91 -10.92
CA ALA A 20 -30.71 19.01 -9.78
C ALA A 20 -29.99 17.68 -10.10
N LEU A 21 -30.26 17.07 -11.27
CA LEU A 21 -29.58 15.86 -11.71
C LEU A 21 -28.08 16.07 -11.91
N LEU A 22 -27.67 17.17 -12.55
CA LEU A 22 -26.26 17.50 -12.73
C LEU A 22 -25.56 17.74 -11.39
N ALA A 23 -26.21 18.42 -10.45
CA ALA A 23 -25.69 18.59 -9.10
C ALA A 23 -25.54 17.23 -8.39
N THR A 24 -26.53 16.34 -8.48
CA THR A 24 -26.39 14.99 -7.90
C THR A 24 -25.26 14.21 -8.53
N ALA A 25 -25.08 14.25 -9.85
CA ALA A 25 -23.97 13.56 -10.51
C ALA A 25 -22.59 14.14 -10.12
N ALA A 26 -22.52 15.44 -9.86
CA ALA A 26 -21.28 16.09 -9.45
C ALA A 26 -20.88 15.82 -7.99
N PHE A 27 -21.87 15.70 -7.09
CA PHE A 27 -21.64 15.61 -5.64
C PHE A 27 -21.92 14.23 -5.03
N ALA A 28 -22.56 13.31 -5.74
CA ALA A 28 -22.78 11.96 -5.22
C ALA A 28 -21.47 11.17 -5.17
N PRO A 29 -21.26 10.35 -4.12
CA PRO A 29 -20.10 9.48 -4.02
C PRO A 29 -20.15 8.42 -5.14
N LEU A 30 -19.05 8.23 -5.85
CA LEU A 30 -18.95 7.27 -6.93
C LEU A 30 -18.36 5.94 -6.45
N PRO A 31 -18.75 4.80 -7.06
CA PRO A 31 -18.25 3.46 -6.70
C PRO A 31 -16.87 3.18 -7.33
N PHE A 32 -15.91 4.07 -7.14
CA PHE A 32 -14.53 3.91 -7.56
C PHE A 32 -13.59 3.90 -6.36
N SER A 33 -12.42 3.29 -6.53
CA SER A 33 -11.28 3.44 -5.63
C SER A 33 -10.13 4.07 -6.40
N VAL A 34 -9.38 4.96 -5.74
CA VAL A 34 -8.21 5.61 -6.31
C VAL A 34 -6.98 5.12 -5.58
N ALA A 35 -5.98 4.65 -6.33
CA ALA A 35 -4.66 4.34 -5.83
C ALA A 35 -3.66 5.38 -6.33
N GLN A 36 -2.79 5.86 -5.45
CA GLN A 36 -1.74 6.83 -5.76
C GLN A 36 -0.42 6.45 -5.06
N PRO A 37 0.73 7.04 -5.43
CA PRO A 37 2.01 6.72 -4.83
C PRO A 37 2.00 7.14 -3.36
N GLY A 38 2.35 6.22 -2.48
CA GLY A 38 2.46 6.47 -1.05
C GLY A 38 3.88 6.87 -0.64
N MET A 39 4.04 7.17 0.64
CA MET A 39 5.36 7.38 1.22
C MET A 39 6.23 6.13 1.16
N THR A 40 7.55 6.31 1.16
CA THR A 40 8.48 5.19 1.23
C THR A 40 8.97 4.97 2.66
N ALA A 41 9.08 3.71 3.10
CA ALA A 41 9.54 3.36 4.45
C ALA A 41 10.90 2.65 4.41
N ASN A 42 11.87 3.10 5.22
CA ASN A 42 13.19 2.50 5.28
C ASN A 42 13.20 1.28 6.22
N VAL A 43 13.39 0.07 5.68
CA VAL A 43 13.38 -1.17 6.47
C VAL A 43 14.63 -1.36 7.32
N LEU A 44 15.75 -0.70 6.98
CA LEU A 44 16.96 -0.73 7.79
C LEU A 44 16.93 0.26 8.96
N GLY A 45 15.99 1.21 8.93
CA GLY A 45 15.87 2.30 9.89
C GLY A 45 14.81 2.06 10.96
N GLU A 46 14.26 3.16 11.45
CA GLU A 46 13.23 3.22 12.48
C GLU A 46 11.91 3.74 11.89
N ASN A 47 10.79 3.25 12.42
CA ASN A 47 9.46 3.75 12.15
C ASN A 47 8.79 4.12 13.48
N LYS A 48 8.40 5.40 13.64
CA LYS A 48 7.82 5.95 14.87
C LYS A 48 8.68 5.70 16.14
N GLY A 49 10.00 5.66 15.99
CA GLY A 49 10.96 5.43 17.09
C GLY A 49 11.25 3.96 17.40
N ASP A 50 10.57 3.02 16.75
CA ASP A 50 10.84 1.59 16.85
C ASP A 50 11.65 1.11 15.63
N PRO A 51 12.71 0.28 15.79
CA PRO A 51 13.40 -0.33 14.66
C PRO A 51 12.47 -1.21 13.82
N VAL A 52 12.51 -1.04 12.50
CA VAL A 52 11.64 -1.80 11.59
C VAL A 52 11.99 -3.29 11.59
N ILE A 53 13.30 -3.61 11.62
CA ILE A 53 13.81 -4.98 11.74
C ILE A 53 14.59 -5.10 13.05
N THR A 54 14.09 -5.94 13.95
CA THR A 54 14.77 -6.33 15.19
C THR A 54 15.14 -7.81 15.12
N ILE A 55 16.43 -8.12 15.31
CA ILE A 55 16.94 -9.49 15.29
C ILE A 55 17.60 -9.78 16.63
N SER A 56 17.26 -10.92 17.23
CA SER A 56 17.79 -11.41 18.49
C SER A 56 18.31 -12.84 18.35
N GLY A 57 19.28 -13.22 19.20
CA GLY A 57 19.89 -14.56 19.22
C GLY A 57 21.25 -14.64 18.52
N VAL A 58 21.57 -13.67 17.66
CA VAL A 58 22.86 -13.56 16.96
C VAL A 58 23.34 -12.11 16.90
N PRO A 59 24.66 -11.86 16.80
CA PRO A 59 25.18 -10.52 16.55
C PRO A 59 24.63 -9.94 15.24
N THR A 60 24.31 -8.65 15.26
CA THR A 60 23.87 -7.92 14.06
C THR A 60 24.88 -6.84 13.69
N ARG A 61 24.89 -6.49 12.41
CA ARG A 61 25.76 -5.48 11.83
C ARG A 61 25.07 -4.11 11.88
N LYS A 62 25.87 -3.06 11.98
CA LYS A 62 25.40 -1.70 11.66
C LYS A 62 25.47 -1.53 10.16
N THR A 63 24.38 -1.07 9.57
CA THR A 63 24.28 -0.90 8.13
C THR A 63 24.25 0.59 7.79
N ASN A 64 24.93 0.98 6.71
CA ASN A 64 24.83 2.30 6.13
C ASN A 64 23.98 2.23 4.86
N GLY A 65 23.38 3.36 4.48
CA GLY A 65 22.43 3.42 3.36
C GLY A 65 20.99 3.13 3.77
N GLN A 66 20.13 2.91 2.78
CA GLN A 66 18.69 2.75 2.99
C GLN A 66 18.10 1.71 2.04
N LEU A 67 17.28 0.82 2.58
CA LEU A 67 16.39 -0.04 1.79
C LEU A 67 14.97 0.49 1.99
N ARG A 68 14.44 1.18 0.99
CA ARG A 68 13.15 1.85 1.06
C ARG A 68 12.09 1.01 0.37
N MET A 69 11.04 0.61 1.07
CA MET A 69 9.89 0.04 0.38
C MET A 69 9.04 1.14 -0.25
N THR A 70 8.56 0.88 -1.46
CA THR A 70 7.56 1.72 -2.12
C THR A 70 6.16 1.25 -1.74
N THR A 71 5.32 2.17 -1.32
CA THR A 71 3.93 1.89 -0.94
C THR A 71 2.97 2.62 -1.87
N ILE A 72 1.70 2.21 -1.85
CA ILE A 72 0.61 2.96 -2.46
C ILE A 72 -0.36 3.39 -1.36
N GLU A 73 -1.00 4.52 -1.56
CA GLU A 73 -2.17 4.93 -0.80
C GLU A 73 -3.42 4.62 -1.63
N ALA A 74 -4.26 3.74 -1.11
CA ALA A 74 -5.51 3.34 -1.76
C ALA A 74 -6.71 3.86 -0.95
N THR A 75 -7.71 4.40 -1.65
CA THR A 75 -8.98 4.78 -1.05
C THR A 75 -9.67 3.55 -0.48
N GLY A 76 -9.90 3.55 0.84
CA GLY A 76 -10.40 2.38 1.55
C GLY A 76 -11.90 2.07 1.40
N PRO A 77 -12.35 0.98 2.05
CA PRO A 77 -13.70 0.52 2.34
C PRO A 77 -14.89 1.47 2.28
N ASP A 78 -14.71 2.63 2.87
CA ASP A 78 -15.81 3.51 3.25
C ASP A 78 -15.60 4.94 2.75
N ALA A 79 -14.50 5.17 2.02
CA ALA A 79 -14.17 6.49 1.54
C ALA A 79 -14.93 6.80 0.24
N SER A 80 -15.43 8.03 0.15
CA SER A 80 -16.16 8.55 -1.00
C SER A 80 -15.20 9.16 -2.02
N VAL A 81 -15.26 8.68 -3.26
CA VAL A 81 -14.56 9.28 -4.40
C VAL A 81 -15.53 10.20 -5.14
N SER A 82 -15.09 11.43 -5.42
CA SER A 82 -15.89 12.41 -6.17
C SER A 82 -15.67 12.30 -7.68
N LEU A 83 -16.56 12.90 -8.48
CA LEU A 83 -16.39 12.97 -9.93
C LEU A 83 -15.12 13.73 -10.34
N GLY A 84 -14.73 14.73 -9.55
CA GLY A 84 -13.49 15.50 -9.79
C GLY A 84 -12.24 14.63 -9.68
N ASP A 85 -12.19 13.75 -8.68
CA ASP A 85 -11.04 12.84 -8.46
C ASP A 85 -10.86 11.86 -9.63
N VAL A 86 -11.98 11.37 -10.17
CA VAL A 86 -11.99 10.46 -11.34
C VAL A 86 -11.48 11.17 -12.59
N ILE A 87 -11.96 12.38 -12.85
CA ILE A 87 -11.55 13.16 -14.03
C ILE A 87 -10.08 13.56 -13.93
N ASP A 88 -9.63 14.08 -12.78
CA ASP A 88 -8.22 14.41 -12.55
C ASP A 88 -7.33 13.17 -12.71
N GLY A 89 -7.78 12.03 -12.17
CA GLY A 89 -7.10 10.75 -12.30
C GLY A 89 -6.86 10.30 -13.74
N TRP A 90 -7.73 10.67 -14.69
CA TRP A 90 -7.57 10.29 -16.10
C TRP A 90 -6.44 11.07 -16.80
N PHE A 91 -6.12 12.28 -16.33
CA PHE A 91 -5.01 13.08 -16.85
C PHE A 91 -3.68 12.85 -16.10
N ARG A 92 -3.73 12.11 -14.99
CA ARG A 92 -2.59 11.81 -14.12
C ARG A 92 -2.02 10.43 -14.44
N THR A 93 -0.73 10.36 -14.76
CA THR A 93 -0.03 9.08 -15.02
C THR A 93 0.32 8.33 -13.73
N ASP A 94 0.29 9.01 -12.59
CA ASP A 94 0.64 8.49 -11.27
C ASP A 94 -0.56 7.99 -10.46
N ARG A 95 -1.80 8.07 -10.98
CA ARG A 95 -3.02 7.64 -10.29
C ARG A 95 -3.71 6.53 -11.05
N ALA A 96 -4.23 5.55 -10.32
CA ALA A 96 -5.04 4.48 -10.87
C ALA A 96 -6.47 4.58 -10.32
N VAL A 97 -7.43 4.85 -11.20
CA VAL A 97 -8.86 4.86 -10.87
C VAL A 97 -9.47 3.54 -11.29
N MET A 98 -10.01 2.78 -10.33
CA MET A 98 -10.53 1.43 -10.55
C MET A 98 -11.95 1.29 -10.00
N PRO A 99 -12.84 0.51 -10.65
CA PRO A 99 -14.14 0.18 -10.09
C PRO A 99 -13.99 -0.47 -8.72
N ARG A 100 -14.77 -0.04 -7.73
CA ARG A 100 -14.52 -0.45 -6.34
C ARG A 100 -14.66 -1.95 -6.12
N ASP A 101 -15.60 -2.59 -6.81
CA ASP A 101 -15.81 -4.04 -6.77
C ASP A 101 -14.64 -4.86 -7.36
N SER A 102 -13.79 -4.24 -8.20
CA SER A 102 -12.59 -4.91 -8.72
C SER A 102 -11.44 -4.95 -7.72
N VAL A 103 -11.43 -4.00 -6.77
CA VAL A 103 -10.41 -3.88 -5.70
C VAL A 103 -10.89 -4.56 -4.42
N TYR A 104 -12.16 -4.36 -4.08
CA TYR A 104 -12.83 -4.92 -2.91
C TYR A 104 -14.05 -5.73 -3.38
N PRO A 105 -13.86 -6.97 -3.88
CA PRO A 105 -14.96 -7.81 -4.32
C PRO A 105 -16.01 -7.95 -3.21
N SER A 106 -17.24 -7.62 -3.56
CA SER A 106 -18.39 -7.54 -2.67
C SER A 106 -18.66 -8.88 -1.98
N GLY A 107 -18.54 -8.92 -0.66
CA GLY A 107 -18.81 -10.10 0.17
C GLY A 107 -18.31 -9.97 1.62
N ASN A 108 -17.22 -9.23 1.83
CA ASN A 108 -16.57 -9.12 3.13
C ASN A 108 -16.83 -7.76 3.78
N SER A 109 -16.97 -7.74 5.10
CA SER A 109 -17.02 -6.48 5.85
C SER A 109 -15.66 -5.75 5.80
N VAL A 110 -15.63 -4.43 5.97
CA VAL A 110 -14.38 -3.64 6.04
C VAL A 110 -13.40 -4.24 7.06
N LYS A 111 -13.93 -4.62 8.22
CA LYS A 111 -13.17 -5.26 9.31
C LYS A 111 -12.55 -6.60 8.89
N GLU A 112 -13.26 -7.39 8.09
CA GLU A 112 -12.78 -8.67 7.59
C GLU A 112 -11.67 -8.48 6.55
N ILE A 113 -11.77 -7.45 5.69
CA ILE A 113 -10.71 -7.07 4.75
C ILE A 113 -9.45 -6.62 5.50
N GLU A 114 -9.60 -5.79 6.53
CA GLU A 114 -8.47 -5.36 7.36
C GLU A 114 -7.79 -6.53 8.06
N GLN A 115 -8.58 -7.46 8.63
CA GLN A 115 -8.05 -8.65 9.27
C GLN A 115 -7.31 -9.55 8.26
N HIS A 116 -7.91 -9.79 7.10
CA HIS A 116 -7.27 -10.57 6.04
C HIS A 116 -5.95 -9.96 5.58
N ASN A 117 -5.89 -8.63 5.41
CA ASN A 117 -4.68 -7.92 5.03
C ASN A 117 -3.60 -8.00 6.11
N ALA A 118 -3.98 -7.93 7.39
CA ALA A 118 -3.05 -8.09 8.51
C ALA A 118 -2.47 -9.51 8.56
N ASP A 119 -3.30 -10.53 8.35
CA ASP A 119 -2.88 -11.93 8.30
C ASP A 119 -1.93 -12.19 7.10
N GLN A 120 -2.25 -11.66 5.92
CA GLN A 120 -1.37 -11.72 4.75
C GLN A 120 -0.03 -11.02 4.99
N MET A 121 -0.04 -9.87 5.68
CA MET A 121 1.19 -9.14 6.00
C MET A 121 2.06 -9.97 6.96
N LYS A 122 1.46 -10.58 7.99
CA LYS A 122 2.17 -11.49 8.89
C LYS A 122 2.77 -12.68 8.12
N GLN A 123 2.00 -13.30 7.25
CA GLN A 123 2.49 -14.40 6.41
C GLN A 123 3.65 -13.96 5.50
N SER A 124 3.58 -12.76 4.93
CA SER A 124 4.67 -12.19 4.12
C SER A 124 5.93 -11.93 4.94
N GLN A 125 5.79 -11.43 6.17
CA GLN A 125 6.91 -11.25 7.12
C GLN A 125 7.57 -12.57 7.51
N ASP A 126 6.77 -13.60 7.80
CA ASP A 126 7.25 -14.94 8.14
C ASP A 126 7.98 -15.57 6.94
N THR A 127 7.41 -15.42 5.74
CA THR A 127 8.01 -15.90 4.48
C THR A 127 9.31 -15.18 4.18
N ALA A 128 9.35 -13.86 4.33
CA ALA A 128 10.54 -13.06 4.14
C ALA A 128 11.67 -13.45 5.10
N THR A 129 11.32 -13.71 6.37
CA THR A 129 12.25 -14.21 7.39
C THR A 129 12.79 -15.58 7.02
N LYS A 130 11.92 -16.52 6.63
CA LYS A 130 12.31 -17.86 6.21
C LYS A 130 13.23 -17.83 4.98
N ALA A 131 12.88 -17.03 3.97
CA ALA A 131 13.68 -16.88 2.77
C ALA A 131 15.07 -16.31 3.09
N ALA A 132 15.15 -15.30 3.97
CA ALA A 132 16.42 -14.70 4.37
C ALA A 132 17.32 -15.69 5.12
N LEU A 133 16.77 -16.37 6.13
CA LEU A 133 17.53 -17.35 6.92
C LEU A 133 17.94 -18.56 6.09
N SER A 134 17.07 -19.00 5.16
CA SER A 134 17.39 -20.07 4.20
C SER A 134 18.53 -19.68 3.28
N TYR A 135 18.52 -18.45 2.73
CA TYR A 135 19.60 -17.93 1.90
C TYR A 135 20.94 -17.88 2.65
N LEU A 136 20.91 -17.45 3.92
CA LEU A 136 22.10 -17.38 4.77
C LEU A 136 22.57 -18.73 5.32
N HIS A 137 21.81 -19.80 5.08
CA HIS A 137 22.05 -21.13 5.69
C HIS A 137 22.14 -21.06 7.22
N GLU A 138 21.38 -20.14 7.83
CA GLU A 138 21.42 -19.86 9.27
C GLU A 138 20.70 -20.98 10.05
N LYS A 139 21.39 -21.58 11.02
CA LYS A 139 20.92 -22.74 11.78
C LYS A 139 20.66 -22.42 13.25
N ASN A 140 21.06 -21.23 13.70
CA ASN A 140 20.82 -20.79 15.07
C ASN A 140 19.35 -20.39 15.26
N ASP A 141 18.90 -20.38 16.52
CA ASP A 141 17.57 -19.90 16.88
C ASP A 141 17.51 -18.36 16.78
N VAL A 142 17.39 -17.87 15.54
CA VAL A 142 17.33 -16.44 15.23
C VAL A 142 15.88 -15.97 15.29
N LYS A 143 15.61 -15.02 16.17
CA LYS A 143 14.28 -14.42 16.29
C LYS A 143 14.24 -13.08 15.57
N VAL A 144 13.48 -13.01 14.48
CA VAL A 144 13.25 -11.78 13.72
C VAL A 144 11.88 -11.21 14.04
N THR A 145 11.82 -9.92 14.37
CA THR A 145 10.58 -9.16 14.53
C THR A 145 10.56 -8.03 13.52
N LEU A 146 9.48 -7.99 12.73
CA LEU A 146 9.26 -6.97 11.71
C LEU A 146 8.11 -6.07 12.16
N LYS A 147 8.38 -4.76 12.27
CA LYS A 147 7.40 -3.76 12.69
C LYS A 147 7.31 -2.66 11.66
N LEU A 148 6.17 -2.57 11.00
CA LEU A 148 5.86 -1.43 10.16
C LEU A 148 4.41 -1.02 10.33
N ALA A 149 4.22 0.19 10.82
CA ALA A 149 2.90 0.80 10.86
C ALA A 149 2.47 1.21 9.44
N ASP A 150 1.17 1.08 9.18
CA ASP A 150 0.46 1.75 8.08
C ASP A 150 0.78 1.24 6.66
N VAL A 151 1.28 0.01 6.50
CA VAL A 151 1.45 -0.66 5.18
C VAL A 151 0.55 -1.88 5.07
N GLY A 152 -0.29 -1.92 4.03
CA GLY A 152 -1.19 -3.03 3.74
C GLY A 152 -0.69 -3.91 2.59
N GLY A 153 -0.82 -5.23 2.75
CA GLY A 153 -0.55 -6.23 1.72
C GLY A 153 0.89 -6.80 1.72
N PRO A 154 1.11 -7.97 1.09
CA PRO A 154 2.34 -8.76 1.24
C PRO A 154 3.54 -8.24 0.42
N SER A 155 3.45 -7.09 -0.25
CA SER A 155 4.40 -6.60 -1.25
C SER A 155 5.72 -6.07 -0.69
N ALA A 156 5.90 -6.09 0.63
CA ALA A 156 7.15 -5.70 1.31
C ALA A 156 8.11 -6.87 1.54
N GLY A 157 7.71 -8.11 1.22
CA GLY A 157 8.46 -9.33 1.54
C GLY A 157 9.91 -9.30 1.07
N LEU A 158 10.16 -8.92 -0.19
CA LEU A 158 11.50 -8.81 -0.76
C LEU A 158 12.41 -7.88 0.05
N LEU A 159 11.90 -6.69 0.41
CA LEU A 159 12.70 -5.67 1.10
C LEU A 159 12.99 -6.10 2.53
N PHE A 160 12.04 -6.76 3.21
CA PHE A 160 12.30 -7.36 4.51
C PHE A 160 13.36 -8.46 4.43
N THR A 161 13.31 -9.34 3.43
CA THR A 161 14.34 -10.37 3.22
C THR A 161 15.71 -9.74 3.04
N LEU A 162 15.85 -8.76 2.16
CA LEU A 162 17.11 -8.05 1.93
C LEU A 162 17.60 -7.33 3.19
N GLY A 163 16.70 -6.71 3.95
CA GLY A 163 17.06 -6.04 5.21
C GLY A 163 17.54 -7.00 6.29
N ILE A 164 16.99 -8.22 6.35
CA ILE A 164 17.46 -9.27 7.26
C ILE A 164 18.85 -9.76 6.83
N ILE A 165 19.05 -10.01 5.53
CA ILE A 165 20.35 -10.40 4.96
C ILE A 165 21.41 -9.34 5.26
N ASP A 166 21.09 -8.06 5.03
CA ASP A 166 22.01 -6.94 5.26
C ASP A 166 22.43 -6.82 6.74
N LYS A 167 21.47 -6.99 7.66
CA LYS A 167 21.75 -6.93 9.11
C LYS A 167 22.54 -8.12 9.64
N LEU A 168 22.46 -9.28 8.99
CA LEU A 168 23.16 -10.49 9.43
C LEU A 168 24.53 -10.66 8.76
N ASP A 169 24.60 -10.50 7.45
CA ASP A 169 25.79 -10.83 6.65
C ASP A 169 26.27 -9.66 5.76
N GLY A 170 25.34 -8.79 5.32
CA GLY A 170 25.67 -7.69 4.41
C GLY A 170 25.82 -8.19 2.98
N ASP A 171 26.92 -7.82 2.32
CA ASP A 171 27.29 -8.28 0.96
C ASP A 171 28.12 -9.59 0.94
N GLY A 172 28.32 -10.23 2.11
CA GLY A 172 29.15 -11.44 2.27
C GLY A 172 30.67 -11.19 2.30
N SER A 173 31.11 -9.95 2.10
CA SER A 173 32.53 -9.52 2.22
C SER A 173 32.78 -8.61 3.42
N GLY A 174 31.75 -8.37 4.23
CA GLY A 174 31.78 -7.46 5.36
C GLY A 174 31.42 -6.02 5.01
N GLY A 175 30.88 -5.77 3.81
CA GLY A 175 30.25 -4.51 3.42
C GLY A 175 28.73 -4.53 3.59
N ASP A 176 28.10 -3.38 3.40
CA ASP A 176 26.63 -3.24 3.39
C ASP A 176 26.08 -3.70 2.03
N LEU A 177 24.96 -4.41 2.02
CA LEU A 177 24.28 -4.88 0.81
C LEU A 177 23.87 -3.70 -0.12
N THR A 178 23.61 -2.54 0.47
CA THR A 178 23.29 -1.31 -0.28
C THR A 178 24.53 -0.59 -0.81
N GLY A 179 25.73 -0.94 -0.35
CA GLY A 179 26.96 -0.19 -0.59
C GLY A 179 26.88 1.27 -0.11
N GLY A 180 26.09 1.55 0.93
CA GLY A 180 25.84 2.89 1.46
C GLY A 180 24.84 3.74 0.66
N ARG A 181 24.16 3.15 -0.33
CA ARG A 181 23.21 3.86 -1.21
C ARG A 181 21.78 3.79 -0.69
N THR A 182 20.93 4.63 -1.26
CA THR A 182 19.47 4.53 -1.10
C THR A 182 18.90 3.72 -2.25
N VAL A 183 18.34 2.56 -1.95
CA VAL A 183 17.68 1.66 -2.91
C VAL A 183 16.20 1.57 -2.55
N ALA A 184 15.32 1.75 -3.52
CA ALA A 184 13.88 1.65 -3.33
C ALA A 184 13.29 0.50 -4.16
N GLY A 185 12.30 -0.20 -3.61
CA GLY A 185 11.63 -1.28 -4.35
C GLY A 185 10.39 -1.83 -3.66
N THR A 186 9.76 -2.77 -4.32
CA THR A 186 8.66 -3.61 -3.81
C THR A 186 8.79 -4.99 -4.44
N GLY A 187 8.20 -5.99 -3.80
CA GLY A 187 8.20 -7.37 -4.29
C GLY A 187 7.65 -8.31 -3.24
N THR A 188 6.72 -9.16 -3.65
CA THR A 188 6.33 -10.32 -2.85
C THR A 188 7.38 -11.39 -3.08
N ILE A 189 7.87 -12.01 -2.02
CA ILE A 189 8.83 -13.11 -2.12
C ILE A 189 8.19 -14.38 -1.56
N ASP A 190 8.45 -15.52 -2.18
CA ASP A 190 8.11 -16.82 -1.62
C ASP A 190 9.24 -17.37 -0.74
N ALA A 191 8.97 -18.49 -0.06
CA ALA A 191 9.94 -19.11 0.86
C ALA A 191 11.17 -19.69 0.16
N ASP A 192 11.09 -19.92 -1.16
CA ASP A 192 12.17 -20.44 -2.00
C ASP A 192 13.03 -19.30 -2.58
N GLY A 193 12.64 -18.04 -2.33
CA GLY A 193 13.37 -16.85 -2.75
C GLY A 193 12.98 -16.30 -4.12
N LYS A 194 11.85 -16.74 -4.69
CA LYS A 194 11.33 -16.22 -5.96
C LYS A 194 10.47 -14.98 -5.74
N VAL A 195 10.56 -14.03 -6.67
CA VAL A 195 9.80 -12.77 -6.73
C VAL A 195 8.88 -12.76 -7.95
#